data_AF-A0A1L9N811-F1
#
_entry.id   AF-A0A1L9N811-F1
#
_cell.length_a   1.000
_cell.length_b   1.000
_cell.length_c   1.000
_cell.angle_alpha   90.00
_cell.angle_beta   90.00
_cell.angle_gamma   90.00
#
_symmetry.space_group_name_H-M   'P 1'
#
loop_
_entity.id
_entity.type
_entity.pdbx_description
1 polymer ?
#
loop_
_entity_poly.entity_id
_entity_poly.type
_entity_poly.pdbx_seq_one_letter_code
_entity_poly.pdbx_strand_id
1 'polypeptide(L)'
;MKEEDIHNVSTSDAVIKGFACLQCVWLISLDITRAAAGLPISELELMTLAFIFCALIMYGLWWYKPFGVQRATLILPPNQEKANIVHDRLGPPGAEGRSQGIGTVVETWLDLPRCFLFDPFDWKRSEYDEPRSIICNLTSLVFSGFHLVAWKWEFPSGTTRMLWRIFSLTATGAPLVLMSISGILLVHYATGSRVRYRAALKVVMYGMSIIYAISRVGLIILVFYCFSSMPAAVYKTEQWCHFFPHFA
;
A
#
# COMPACT_ATOMS: atom_id res chain seq x y z
N MET A 1 -0.11 -15.15 -31.52
CA MET A 1 -0.70 -15.42 -30.19
C MET A 1 -2.18 -15.60 -30.41
N LYS A 2 -2.79 -16.65 -29.87
CA LYS A 2 -4.22 -16.87 -30.06
C LYS A 2 -4.98 -16.32 -28.85
N GLU A 3 -6.15 -15.76 -29.09
CA GLU A 3 -7.06 -15.19 -28.08
C GLU A 3 -7.34 -16.19 -26.93
N GLU A 4 -7.40 -17.48 -27.27
CA GLU A 4 -7.68 -18.58 -26.35
C GLU A 4 -6.66 -18.72 -25.21
N ASP A 5 -5.38 -18.47 -25.48
CA ASP A 5 -4.31 -18.56 -24.47
C ASP A 5 -4.36 -17.38 -23.49
N ILE A 6 -4.76 -16.19 -23.97
CA ILE A 6 -4.91 -14.98 -23.13
C ILE A 6 -6.11 -15.16 -22.19
N HIS A 7 -7.22 -15.66 -22.72
CA HIS A 7 -8.46 -15.84 -21.97
C HIS A 7 -8.27 -16.85 -20.82
N ASN A 8 -7.56 -17.95 -21.06
CA ASN A 8 -7.36 -19.00 -20.06
C ASN A 8 -6.54 -18.52 -18.84
N VAL A 9 -5.50 -17.71 -19.08
CA VAL A 9 -4.70 -17.10 -17.99
C VAL A 9 -5.50 -16.04 -17.23
N SER A 10 -6.25 -15.19 -17.93
CA SER A 10 -7.08 -14.16 -17.29
C SER A 10 -8.22 -14.73 -16.42
N THR A 11 -8.71 -15.93 -16.75
CA THR A 11 -9.77 -16.60 -15.99
C THR A 11 -9.28 -17.05 -14.61
N SER A 12 -8.08 -17.64 -14.52
CA SER A 12 -7.48 -18.06 -13.24
C SER A 12 -7.23 -16.86 -12.31
N ASP A 13 -6.78 -15.74 -12.89
CA ASP A 13 -6.57 -14.49 -12.16
C ASP A 13 -7.88 -13.92 -11.58
N ALA A 14 -8.97 -13.95 -12.37
CA ALA A 14 -10.28 -13.51 -11.90
C ALA A 14 -10.80 -14.34 -10.72
N VAL A 15 -10.57 -15.66 -10.72
CA VAL A 15 -10.96 -16.54 -9.60
C VAL A 15 -10.20 -16.20 -8.33
N ILE A 16 -8.88 -16.00 -8.41
CA ILE A 16 -8.04 -15.65 -7.25
C ILE A 16 -8.48 -14.29 -6.67
N LYS A 17 -8.71 -13.28 -7.52
CA LYS A 17 -9.23 -11.96 -7.10
C LYS A 17 -10.61 -12.09 -6.45
N GLY A 18 -11.48 -12.96 -6.99
CA GLY A 18 -12.80 -13.24 -6.44
C GLY A 18 -12.74 -13.84 -5.03
N PHE A 19 -11.90 -14.87 -4.81
CA PHE A 19 -11.68 -15.45 -3.49
C PHE A 19 -11.11 -14.44 -2.49
N ALA A 20 -10.16 -13.60 -2.91
CA ALA A 20 -9.60 -12.55 -2.07
C ALA A 20 -10.67 -11.51 -1.67
N CYS A 21 -11.52 -11.09 -2.60
CA CYS A 21 -12.62 -10.16 -2.32
C CYS A 21 -13.66 -10.79 -1.37
N LEU A 22 -13.98 -12.07 -1.54
CA LEU A 22 -14.88 -12.79 -0.65
C LEU A 22 -14.31 -12.87 0.78
N GLN A 23 -13.02 -13.19 0.93
CA GLN A 23 -12.33 -13.18 2.23
C GLN A 23 -12.36 -11.79 2.90
N CYS A 24 -12.16 -10.73 2.11
CA CYS A 24 -12.25 -9.34 2.59
C CYS A 24 -13.67 -8.99 3.08
N VAL A 25 -14.69 -9.30 2.29
CA VAL A 25 -16.10 -9.04 2.63
C VAL A 25 -16.52 -9.86 3.85
N TRP A 26 -16.04 -11.09 3.96
CA TRP A 26 -16.26 -11.95 5.11
C TRP A 26 -15.73 -11.33 6.41
N LEU A 27 -14.48 -10.88 6.40
CA LEU A 27 -13.86 -10.22 7.57
C LEU A 27 -14.63 -8.94 7.96
N ILE A 28 -14.99 -8.09 6.98
CA ILE A 28 -15.81 -6.90 7.23
C ILE A 28 -17.16 -7.29 7.87
N SER A 29 -17.80 -8.34 7.38
CA SER A 29 -19.10 -8.79 7.89
C SER A 29 -18.99 -9.26 9.34
N LEU A 30 -17.92 -9.98 9.69
CA LEU A 30 -17.64 -10.41 11.07
C LEU A 30 -17.47 -9.20 11.99
N ASP A 31 -16.70 -8.20 11.58
CA ASP A 31 -16.46 -6.99 12.38
C ASP A 31 -17.74 -6.17 12.58
N ILE A 32 -18.57 -6.03 11.53
CA ILE A 32 -19.88 -5.37 11.63
C ILE A 32 -20.81 -6.11 12.59
N THR A 33 -20.85 -7.46 12.54
CA THR A 33 -21.70 -8.23 13.47
C THR A 33 -21.25 -8.07 14.92
N ARG A 34 -19.95 -8.05 15.20
CA ARG A 34 -19.39 -7.79 16.54
C ARG A 34 -19.72 -6.37 17.02
N ALA A 35 -19.61 -5.38 16.13
CA ALA A 35 -19.98 -4.01 16.42
C ALA A 35 -21.48 -3.88 16.76
N ALA A 36 -22.34 -4.59 16.01
CA ALA A 36 -23.79 -4.62 16.24
C ALA A 36 -24.18 -5.37 17.54
N ALA A 37 -23.39 -6.37 17.94
CA ALA A 37 -23.53 -7.08 19.21
C ALA A 37 -23.06 -6.26 20.43
N GLY A 38 -22.51 -5.05 20.22
CA GLY A 38 -22.01 -4.18 21.28
C GLY A 38 -20.68 -4.66 21.89
N LEU A 39 -19.97 -5.57 21.21
CA LEU A 39 -18.64 -6.00 21.65
C LEU A 39 -17.59 -4.95 21.27
N PRO A 40 -16.58 -4.72 22.12
CA PRO A 40 -15.51 -3.78 21.82
C PRO A 40 -14.70 -4.29 20.62
N ILE A 41 -14.59 -3.45 19.59
CA ILE A 41 -13.72 -3.69 18.43
C ILE A 41 -12.29 -3.45 18.87
N SER A 42 -11.39 -4.36 18.53
CA SER A 42 -9.97 -4.23 18.84
C SER A 42 -9.26 -3.24 17.90
N GLU A 43 -8.17 -2.64 18.35
CA GLU A 43 -7.36 -1.76 17.48
C GLU A 43 -6.74 -2.54 16.32
N LEU A 44 -6.53 -3.84 16.50
CA LEU A 44 -6.06 -4.75 15.45
C LEU A 44 -7.14 -4.94 14.37
N GLU A 45 -8.39 -5.22 14.77
CA GLU A 45 -9.54 -5.34 13.86
C GLU A 45 -9.74 -4.03 13.07
N LEU A 46 -9.63 -2.87 13.72
CA LEU A 46 -9.70 -1.57 13.05
C LEU A 46 -8.58 -1.39 12.01
N MET A 47 -7.35 -1.80 12.34
CA MET A 47 -6.22 -1.73 11.41
C MET A 47 -6.42 -2.67 10.21
N THR A 48 -6.94 -3.88 10.42
CA THR A 48 -7.25 -4.81 9.33
C THR A 48 -8.36 -4.29 8.43
N LEU A 49 -9.41 -3.66 8.99
CA LEU A 49 -10.46 -3.02 8.20
C LEU A 49 -9.91 -1.92 7.28
N ALA A 50 -8.99 -1.10 7.77
CA ALA A 50 -8.34 -0.07 6.96
C ALA A 50 -7.54 -0.69 5.80
N PHE A 51 -6.79 -1.78 6.05
CA PHE A 51 -6.06 -2.49 5.00
C PHE A 51 -6.99 -3.14 3.98
N ILE A 52 -8.07 -3.77 4.44
CA ILE A 52 -9.07 -4.40 3.56
C ILE A 52 -9.73 -3.36 2.67
N PHE A 53 -10.14 -2.21 3.23
CA PHE A 53 -10.71 -1.11 2.48
C PHE A 53 -9.78 -0.63 1.36
N CYS A 54 -8.50 -0.41 1.67
CA CYS A 54 -7.50 -0.05 0.66
C CYS A 54 -7.29 -1.15 -0.39
N ALA A 55 -7.28 -2.42 0.03
CA ALA A 55 -7.11 -3.56 -0.88
C ALA A 55 -8.29 -3.70 -1.85
N LEU A 56 -9.53 -3.50 -1.39
CA LEU A 56 -10.72 -3.55 -2.23
C LEU A 56 -10.71 -2.44 -3.29
N ILE A 57 -10.33 -1.22 -2.93
CA ILE A 57 -10.16 -0.12 -3.89
C ILE A 57 -9.10 -0.49 -4.93
N MET A 58 -7.95 -0.99 -4.47
CA MET A 58 -6.86 -1.41 -5.34
C MET A 58 -7.30 -2.52 -6.31
N TYR A 59 -7.99 -3.56 -5.83
CA TYR A 59 -8.51 -4.64 -6.68
C TYR A 59 -9.60 -4.15 -7.65
N GLY A 60 -10.46 -3.22 -7.23
CA GLY A 60 -11.47 -2.62 -8.10
C GLY A 60 -10.84 -1.83 -9.25
N LEU A 61 -9.85 -0.99 -8.95
CA LEU A 61 -9.10 -0.24 -9.96
C LEU A 61 -8.24 -1.15 -10.85
N TRP A 62 -7.77 -2.27 -10.30
CA TRP A 62 -6.86 -3.19 -10.98
C TRP A 62 -7.54 -4.42 -11.59
N TRP A 63 -8.88 -4.41 -11.65
CA TRP A 63 -9.69 -5.56 -12.07
C TRP A 63 -9.30 -6.07 -13.46
N TYR A 64 -9.11 -5.15 -14.41
CA TYR A 64 -8.89 -5.46 -15.83
C TYR A 64 -7.45 -5.78 -16.21
N LYS A 65 -6.46 -5.63 -15.32
CA LYS A 65 -5.08 -5.96 -15.66
C LYS A 65 -4.82 -7.43 -15.34
N PRO A 66 -4.38 -8.24 -16.33
CA PRO A 66 -4.09 -9.65 -16.12
C PRO A 66 -2.83 -9.79 -15.25
N PHE A 67 -2.98 -10.49 -14.12
CA PHE A 67 -1.86 -10.90 -13.27
C PHE A 67 -1.29 -12.22 -13.81
N GLY A 68 0.04 -12.37 -13.83
CA GLY A 68 0.69 -13.60 -14.31
C GLY A 68 1.09 -13.59 -15.79
N VAL A 69 1.74 -12.52 -16.27
CA VAL A 69 2.38 -12.52 -17.59
C VAL A 69 3.58 -13.47 -17.56
N GLN A 70 3.36 -14.75 -17.89
CA GLN A 70 4.42 -15.75 -17.95
C GLN A 70 5.29 -15.64 -19.22
N ARG A 71 4.83 -14.89 -20.23
CA ARG A 71 5.54 -14.75 -21.51
C ARG A 71 5.45 -13.33 -22.05
N ALA A 72 6.58 -12.64 -22.10
CA ALA A 72 6.72 -11.44 -22.92
C ALA A 72 6.65 -11.85 -24.39
N THR A 73 5.69 -11.32 -25.14
CA THR A 73 5.63 -11.55 -26.59
C THR A 73 6.27 -10.38 -27.29
N LEU A 74 7.32 -10.68 -28.05
CA LEU A 74 8.00 -9.69 -28.86
C LEU A 74 7.15 -9.35 -30.09
N ILE A 75 6.68 -8.11 -30.18
CA ILE A 75 6.02 -7.59 -31.38
C ILE A 75 7.13 -7.07 -32.29
N LEU A 76 7.42 -7.82 -33.35
CA LEU A 76 8.41 -7.41 -34.34
C LEU A 76 7.78 -6.47 -35.37
N PRO A 77 8.54 -5.49 -35.87
CA PRO A 77 8.08 -4.66 -36.97
C PRO A 77 7.82 -5.52 -38.22
N PRO A 78 6.81 -5.18 -39.03
CA PRO A 78 6.45 -5.95 -40.24
C PRO A 78 7.54 -5.95 -41.31
N ASN A 79 8.54 -5.08 -41.19
CA ASN A 79 9.74 -5.12 -42.01
C ASN A 79 10.73 -6.15 -41.42
N GLN A 80 10.97 -7.20 -42.20
CA GLN A 80 11.84 -8.34 -41.84
C GLN A 80 13.27 -7.91 -41.44
N GLU A 81 13.82 -6.88 -42.09
CA GLU A 81 15.17 -6.40 -41.81
C GLU A 81 15.25 -5.75 -40.41
N LYS A 82 14.24 -4.94 -40.06
CA LYS A 82 14.13 -4.35 -38.72
C LYS A 82 13.84 -5.39 -37.65
N ALA A 83 13.07 -6.43 -37.99
CA ALA A 83 12.77 -7.52 -37.08
C ALA A 83 14.04 -8.32 -36.71
N ASN A 84 14.90 -8.58 -37.70
CA ASN A 84 16.16 -9.28 -37.50
C ASN A 84 17.14 -8.48 -36.63
N ILE A 85 17.23 -7.15 -36.82
CA ILE A 85 18.06 -6.27 -35.97
C ILE A 85 17.58 -6.30 -34.52
N VAL A 86 16.26 -6.30 -34.29
CA VAL A 86 15.69 -6.36 -32.95
C VAL A 86 15.95 -7.73 -32.31
N HIS A 87 15.80 -8.81 -33.06
CA HIS A 87 16.13 -10.17 -32.60
C HIS A 87 17.60 -10.32 -32.20
N ASP A 88 18.51 -9.81 -33.01
CA ASP A 88 19.96 -9.90 -32.77
C ASP A 88 20.36 -9.13 -31.50
N ARG A 89 19.68 -8.00 -31.23
CA ARG A 89 19.87 -7.22 -29.99
C ARG A 89 19.32 -7.88 -28.74
N LEU A 90 18.29 -8.71 -28.85
CA LEU A 90 17.58 -9.30 -27.71
C LEU A 90 18.09 -10.68 -27.29
N GLY A 91 19.01 -11.28 -28.07
CA GLY A 91 19.55 -12.60 -27.77
C GLY A 91 18.51 -13.74 -27.85
N PRO A 92 18.87 -14.97 -27.44
CA PRO A 92 18.00 -16.14 -27.60
C PRO A 92 16.72 -16.03 -26.74
N PRO A 93 15.55 -16.40 -27.29
CA PRO A 93 14.26 -16.27 -26.63
C PRO A 93 14.20 -17.20 -25.40
N GLY A 94 14.23 -16.61 -24.20
CA GLY A 94 14.12 -17.33 -22.93
C GLY A 94 15.11 -16.89 -21.85
N ALA A 95 16.17 -16.14 -22.19
CA ALA A 95 17.18 -15.72 -21.23
C ALA A 95 16.70 -14.56 -20.31
N GLU A 96 15.91 -13.61 -20.83
CA GLU A 96 15.55 -12.39 -20.07
C GLU A 96 14.22 -12.47 -19.29
N GLY A 97 13.24 -13.28 -19.73
CA GLY A 97 11.85 -13.19 -19.27
C GLY A 97 11.58 -13.70 -17.84
N ARG A 98 12.35 -14.68 -17.35
CA ARG A 98 12.21 -15.19 -15.96
C ARG A 98 12.94 -14.31 -14.94
N SER A 99 14.02 -13.66 -15.38
CA SER A 99 14.79 -12.72 -14.57
C SER A 99 14.04 -11.40 -14.37
N GLN A 100 13.40 -10.85 -15.41
CA GLN A 100 12.69 -9.58 -15.27
C GLN A 100 11.44 -9.67 -14.38
N GLY A 101 10.64 -10.73 -14.39
CA GLY A 101 9.42 -10.79 -13.55
C GLY A 101 9.71 -10.96 -12.05
N ILE A 102 10.52 -11.97 -11.69
CA ILE A 102 10.90 -12.23 -10.30
C ILE A 102 11.95 -11.22 -9.85
N GLY A 103 12.89 -10.84 -10.72
CA GLY A 103 13.86 -9.79 -10.46
C GLY A 103 13.19 -8.43 -10.27
N THR A 104 12.20 -8.02 -11.07
CA THR A 104 11.52 -6.73 -10.80
C THR A 104 10.73 -6.79 -9.50
N VAL A 105 10.07 -7.90 -9.16
CA VAL A 105 9.34 -8.01 -7.89
C VAL A 105 10.30 -8.06 -6.70
N VAL A 106 11.34 -8.91 -6.74
CA VAL A 106 12.37 -9.02 -5.70
C VAL A 106 13.19 -7.73 -5.60
N GLU A 107 13.57 -7.10 -6.71
CA GLU A 107 14.18 -5.77 -6.71
C GLU A 107 13.21 -4.71 -6.19
N THR A 108 11.91 -4.74 -6.52
CA THR A 108 10.93 -3.81 -5.92
C THR A 108 10.76 -4.07 -4.42
N TRP A 109 10.84 -5.32 -3.95
CA TRP A 109 10.75 -5.68 -2.52
C TRP A 109 12.06 -5.41 -1.75
N LEU A 110 13.22 -5.55 -2.40
CA LEU A 110 14.53 -5.17 -1.86
C LEU A 110 14.76 -3.65 -1.96
N ASP A 111 14.14 -3.01 -2.95
CA ASP A 111 14.07 -1.56 -3.11
C ASP A 111 12.94 -0.96 -2.30
N LEU A 112 11.96 -1.72 -1.78
CA LEU A 112 10.91 -1.19 -0.91
C LEU A 112 11.53 -0.55 0.34
N PRO A 113 12.48 -1.21 1.04
CA PRO A 113 13.34 -0.57 2.03
C PRO A 113 14.20 0.56 1.47
N ARG A 114 14.63 0.52 0.20
CA ARG A 114 15.36 1.64 -0.41
C ARG A 114 14.44 2.84 -0.64
N CYS A 115 13.39 2.74 -1.43
CA CYS A 115 12.38 3.77 -1.64
C CYS A 115 11.75 4.31 -0.33
N PHE A 116 11.53 3.49 0.71
CA PHE A 116 10.94 3.95 1.98
C PHE A 116 11.95 4.33 3.08
N LEU A 117 13.13 3.70 3.17
CA LEU A 117 14.13 3.93 4.23
C LEU A 117 15.49 4.46 3.72
N PHE A 118 15.84 4.25 2.44
CA PHE A 118 17.21 4.39 1.92
C PHE A 118 17.39 5.11 0.57
N ASP A 119 16.37 5.80 0.05
CA ASP A 119 16.45 6.71 -1.10
C ASP A 119 16.44 8.21 -0.70
N PRO A 120 17.14 8.66 0.38
CA PRO A 120 17.32 10.08 0.63
C PRO A 120 18.29 10.75 -0.37
N PHE A 121 18.87 10.01 -1.33
CA PHE A 121 20.07 10.44 -2.06
C PHE A 121 20.02 10.34 -3.60
N ASP A 122 18.86 10.17 -4.24
CA ASP A 122 18.74 10.41 -5.69
C ASP A 122 17.82 11.60 -6.01
N TRP A 123 18.32 12.80 -5.69
CA TRP A 123 17.69 14.09 -6.03
C TRP A 123 17.32 14.20 -7.51
N LYS A 124 18.06 13.52 -8.38
CA LYS A 124 17.93 13.65 -9.84
C LYS A 124 16.70 12.91 -10.39
N ARG A 125 16.23 11.88 -9.69
CA ARG A 125 15.05 11.09 -10.07
C ARG A 125 13.73 11.67 -9.54
N SER A 126 13.79 12.40 -8.42
CA SER A 126 12.65 13.10 -7.80
C SER A 126 11.99 14.16 -8.68
N GLU A 127 12.68 14.71 -9.69
CA GLU A 127 12.14 15.77 -10.55
C GLU A 127 11.03 15.31 -11.53
N TYR A 128 10.80 14.00 -11.68
CA TYR A 128 9.86 13.47 -12.69
C TYR A 128 8.74 12.56 -12.16
N ASP A 129 8.65 12.30 -10.84
CA ASP A 129 7.70 11.34 -10.26
C ASP A 129 6.63 11.99 -9.34
N GLU A 130 6.35 13.27 -9.55
CA GLU A 130 5.33 14.06 -8.82
C GLU A 130 3.95 13.39 -8.70
N PRO A 131 3.32 12.85 -9.78
CA PRO A 131 1.99 12.26 -9.65
C PRO A 131 1.99 11.01 -8.75
N ARG A 132 3.09 10.24 -8.73
CA ARG A 132 3.19 9.07 -7.84
C ARG A 132 3.29 9.50 -6.38
N SER A 133 4.09 10.52 -6.09
CA SER A 133 4.23 11.06 -4.74
C SER A 133 2.89 11.58 -4.20
N ILE A 134 2.11 12.28 -5.02
CA ILE A 134 0.78 12.78 -4.63
C ILE A 134 -0.17 11.60 -4.31
N ILE A 135 -0.23 10.59 -5.17
CA ILE A 135 -1.08 9.42 -4.96
C ILE A 135 -0.66 8.65 -3.70
N CYS A 136 0.66 8.47 -3.47
CA CYS A 136 1.18 7.86 -2.26
C CYS A 136 0.78 8.66 -1.01
N ASN A 137 0.95 9.98 -1.00
CA ASN A 137 0.57 10.83 0.12
C ASN A 137 -0.94 10.83 0.39
N LEU A 138 -1.77 10.82 -0.65
CA LEU A 138 -3.23 10.70 -0.52
C LEU A 138 -3.62 9.35 0.09
N THR A 139 -2.99 8.27 -0.36
CA THR A 139 -3.24 6.93 0.19
C THR A 139 -2.82 6.86 1.65
N SER A 140 -1.64 7.39 1.99
CA SER A 140 -1.15 7.51 3.37
C SER A 140 -2.07 8.35 4.24
N LEU A 141 -2.61 9.45 3.71
CA LEU A 141 -3.55 10.30 4.43
C LEU A 141 -4.85 9.56 4.77
N VAL A 142 -5.46 8.92 3.77
CA VAL A 142 -6.70 8.14 3.96
C VAL A 142 -6.45 7.04 4.98
N PHE A 143 -5.39 6.26 4.81
CA PHE A 143 -5.05 5.16 5.71
C PHE A 143 -4.78 5.63 7.14
N SER A 144 -3.99 6.71 7.32
CA SER A 144 -3.69 7.24 8.66
C SER A 144 -4.91 7.85 9.35
N GLY A 145 -5.85 8.40 8.58
CA GLY A 145 -7.10 8.93 9.09
C GLY A 145 -7.96 7.90 9.83
N PHE A 146 -7.86 6.60 9.48
CA PHE A 146 -8.58 5.53 10.19
C PHE A 146 -8.18 5.43 11.66
N HIS A 147 -6.93 5.74 12.03
CA HIS A 147 -6.48 5.69 13.43
C HIS A 147 -7.17 6.73 14.31
N LEU A 148 -7.70 7.80 13.71
CA LEU A 148 -8.47 8.82 14.42
C LEU A 148 -9.88 8.32 14.81
N VAL A 149 -10.38 7.25 14.22
CA VAL A 149 -11.68 6.65 14.61
C VAL A 149 -11.64 6.18 16.07
N ALA A 150 -10.51 5.65 16.53
CA ALA A 150 -10.30 5.20 17.91
C ALA A 150 -10.03 6.35 18.91
N TRP A 151 -10.34 7.61 18.58
CA TRP A 151 -10.00 8.77 19.43
C TRP A 151 -10.58 8.72 20.86
N LYS A 152 -11.79 8.15 20.97
CA LYS A 152 -12.54 8.02 22.23
C LYS A 152 -12.51 6.60 22.81
N TRP A 153 -11.68 5.70 22.28
CA TRP A 153 -11.58 4.33 22.80
C TRP A 153 -10.88 4.26 24.16
N GLU A 154 -11.19 3.19 24.89
CA GLU A 154 -10.58 2.90 26.17
C GLU A 154 -9.25 2.16 25.98
N PHE A 155 -8.16 2.82 26.34
CA PHE A 155 -6.83 2.24 26.31
C PHE A 155 -6.40 1.76 27.70
N PRO A 156 -5.48 0.77 27.79
CA PRO A 156 -5.00 0.23 29.06
C PRO A 156 -4.40 1.27 30.02
N SER A 157 -3.85 2.36 29.49
CA SER A 157 -3.26 3.43 30.29
C SER A 157 -3.51 4.83 29.71
N GLY A 158 -3.47 5.86 30.56
CA GLY A 158 -3.57 7.26 30.10
C GLY A 158 -2.43 7.65 29.14
N THR A 159 -1.23 7.11 29.37
CA THR A 159 -0.05 7.33 28.52
C THR A 159 -0.22 6.73 27.13
N THR A 160 -0.73 5.50 27.03
CA THR A 160 -0.96 4.85 25.72
C THR A 160 -2.01 5.58 24.91
N ARG A 161 -3.10 6.04 25.54
CA ARG A 161 -4.09 6.91 24.90
C ARG A 161 -3.47 8.20 24.35
N MET A 162 -2.58 8.85 25.12
CA MET A 162 -1.93 10.08 24.68
C MET A 162 -0.99 9.83 23.50
N LEU A 163 -0.17 8.77 23.59
CA LEU A 163 0.73 8.37 22.50
C LEU A 163 -0.04 8.00 21.23
N TRP A 164 -1.15 7.27 21.35
CA TRP A 164 -2.04 6.97 20.23
C TRP A 164 -2.51 8.23 19.52
N ARG A 165 -2.98 9.23 20.28
CA ARG A 165 -3.46 10.50 19.73
C ARG A 165 -2.34 11.28 19.05
N ILE A 166 -1.17 11.36 19.67
CA ILE A 166 -0.01 12.04 19.11
C ILE A 166 0.38 11.36 17.79
N PHE A 167 0.61 10.05 17.80
CA PHE A 167 1.03 9.34 16.59
C PHE A 167 -0.03 9.32 15.49
N SER A 168 -1.32 9.27 15.84
CA SER A 168 -2.41 9.36 14.86
C SER A 168 -2.48 10.74 14.21
N LEU A 169 -2.33 11.81 15.00
CA LEU A 169 -2.29 13.19 14.50
C LEU A 169 -1.07 13.43 13.62
N THR A 170 0.12 12.99 14.04
CA THR A 170 1.35 13.18 13.26
C THR A 170 1.35 12.31 12.00
N ALA A 171 0.86 11.08 12.06
CA ALA A 171 0.74 10.20 10.89
C ALA A 171 -0.28 10.70 9.86
N THR A 172 -1.31 11.44 10.28
CA THR A 172 -2.30 12.07 9.38
C THR A 172 -1.83 13.42 8.88
N GLY A 173 -1.20 14.22 9.74
CA GLY A 173 -0.71 15.56 9.43
C GLY A 173 0.51 15.57 8.51
N ALA A 174 1.44 14.64 8.67
CA ALA A 174 2.66 14.61 7.85
C ALA A 174 2.36 14.46 6.34
N PRO A 175 1.52 13.51 5.88
CA PRO A 175 1.13 13.43 4.47
C PRO A 175 0.42 14.68 3.93
N LEU A 176 -0.39 15.38 4.74
CA LEU A 176 -1.02 16.65 4.35
C LEU A 176 0.01 17.74 4.08
N VAL A 177 1.00 17.85 4.98
CA VAL A 177 2.08 18.82 4.83
C VAL A 177 2.94 18.45 3.62
N LEU A 178 3.27 17.18 3.43
CA LEU A 178 4.03 16.71 2.27
C LEU A 178 3.31 17.03 0.95
N MET A 179 2.00 16.75 0.86
CA MET A 179 1.19 17.08 -0.32
C MET A 179 1.17 18.59 -0.59
N SER A 180 1.06 19.40 0.46
CA SER A 180 1.08 20.86 0.35
C SER A 180 2.44 21.37 -0.16
N ILE A 181 3.55 20.82 0.36
CA ILE A 181 4.90 21.20 -0.07
C ILE A 181 5.17 20.74 -1.52
N SER A 182 4.76 19.53 -1.92
CA SER A 182 4.87 19.06 -3.30
C SER A 182 4.11 19.98 -4.26
N GLY A 183 2.88 20.38 -3.92
CA GLY A 183 2.11 21.35 -4.72
C GLY A 183 2.78 22.72 -4.82
N ILE A 184 3.32 23.24 -3.71
CA ILE A 184 4.07 24.51 -3.67
C ILE A 184 5.33 24.43 -4.53
N LEU A 185 6.10 23.33 -4.44
CA LEU A 185 7.28 23.10 -5.26
C LEU A 185 6.93 23.08 -6.74
N LEU A 186 5.86 22.40 -7.15
CA LEU A 186 5.40 22.36 -8.54
C LEU A 186 5.15 23.78 -9.10
N VAL A 187 4.43 24.62 -8.35
CA VAL A 187 4.17 26.02 -8.74
C VAL A 187 5.47 26.82 -8.85
N HIS A 188 6.42 26.62 -7.93
CA HIS A 188 7.71 27.30 -7.94
C HIS A 188 8.70 26.80 -8.99
N TYR A 189 8.56 25.56 -9.45
CA TYR A 189 9.27 25.03 -10.62
C TYR A 189 8.77 25.75 -11.88
N ALA A 190 7.45 25.93 -12.02
CA ALA A 190 6.86 26.65 -13.15
C ALA A 190 7.19 28.16 -13.19
N THR A 191 7.32 28.80 -12.03
CA THR A 191 7.55 30.27 -11.93
C THR A 191 9.02 30.70 -11.79
N GLY A 192 9.97 29.76 -11.73
CA GLY A 192 11.40 30.09 -11.71
C GLY A 192 11.94 30.65 -10.37
N SER A 193 11.60 30.01 -9.25
CA SER A 193 12.05 30.42 -7.90
C SER A 193 13.54 30.18 -7.57
N ARG A 194 14.05 30.82 -6.50
CA ARG A 194 15.45 30.74 -6.04
C ARG A 194 15.82 29.35 -5.51
N VAL A 195 17.02 28.86 -5.84
CA VAL A 195 17.54 27.54 -5.46
C VAL A 195 17.54 27.29 -3.94
N ARG A 196 17.88 28.30 -3.12
CA ARG A 196 17.91 28.18 -1.64
C ARG A 196 16.54 27.86 -1.05
N TYR A 197 15.47 28.43 -1.62
CA TYR A 197 14.10 28.19 -1.16
C TYR A 197 13.67 26.76 -1.44
N ARG A 198 13.99 26.22 -2.62
CA ARG A 198 13.72 24.82 -2.98
C ARG A 198 14.48 23.84 -2.08
N ALA A 199 15.73 24.15 -1.75
CA ALA A 199 16.52 23.34 -0.82
C ALA A 199 15.88 23.29 0.58
N ALA A 200 15.43 24.44 1.11
CA ALA A 200 14.77 24.50 2.41
C ALA A 200 13.47 23.67 2.46
N LEU A 201 12.62 23.76 1.43
CA LEU A 201 11.40 22.97 1.34
C LEU A 201 11.66 21.45 1.35
N LYS A 202 12.72 21.01 0.65
CA LYS A 202 13.08 19.59 0.63
C LYS A 202 13.59 19.10 1.99
N VAL A 203 14.36 19.91 2.72
CA VAL A 203 14.74 19.59 4.12
C VAL A 203 13.50 19.35 4.99
N VAL A 204 12.47 20.19 4.86
CA VAL A 204 11.20 20.02 5.58
C VAL A 204 10.48 18.73 5.16
N MET A 205 10.45 18.40 3.87
CA MET A 205 9.86 17.14 3.38
C MET A 205 10.55 15.91 3.99
N TYR A 206 11.88 15.90 4.06
CA TYR A 206 12.61 14.79 4.68
C TYR A 206 12.31 14.68 6.17
N GLY A 207 12.30 15.81 6.89
CA GLY A 207 11.93 15.83 8.31
C GLY A 207 10.53 15.27 8.55
N MET A 208 9.54 15.65 7.72
CA MET A 208 8.18 15.13 7.82
C MET A 208 8.07 13.65 7.49
N SER A 209 8.88 13.15 6.55
CA SER A 209 8.93 11.73 6.21
C SER A 209 9.45 10.88 7.38
N ILE A 210 10.47 11.37 8.09
CA ILE A 210 11.01 10.72 9.30
C ILE A 210 9.97 10.71 10.41
N ILE A 211 9.29 11.83 10.65
CA ILE A 211 8.22 11.94 11.66
C ILE A 211 7.09 10.96 11.35
N TYR A 212 6.69 10.86 10.07
CA TYR A 212 5.71 9.87 9.63
C TYR A 212 6.17 8.45 9.93
N ALA A 213 7.39 8.07 9.56
CA ALA A 213 7.94 6.73 9.80
C ALA A 213 7.94 6.37 11.30
N ILE A 214 8.40 7.28 12.16
CA ILE A 214 8.38 7.10 13.62
C ILE A 214 6.95 6.91 14.13
N SER A 215 6.02 7.75 13.66
CA SER A 215 4.61 7.66 14.06
C SER A 215 3.98 6.34 13.64
N ARG A 216 4.34 5.82 12.46
CA ARG A 216 3.88 4.51 11.96
C ARG A 216 4.38 3.35 12.80
N VAL A 217 5.68 3.33 13.12
CA VAL A 217 6.26 2.30 13.99
C VAL A 217 5.63 2.38 15.39
N GLY A 218 5.44 3.59 15.91
CA GLY A 218 4.74 3.83 17.17
C GLY A 218 3.33 3.25 17.18
N LEU A 219 2.50 3.56 16.18
CA LEU A 219 1.15 3.02 16.06
C LEU A 219 1.13 1.49 16.00
N ILE A 220 2.03 0.87 15.22
CA ILE A 220 2.13 -0.60 15.14
C ILE A 220 2.45 -1.19 16.52
N ILE A 221 3.43 -0.65 17.23
CA ILE A 221 3.78 -1.10 18.58
C ILE A 221 2.60 -0.95 19.54
N LEU A 222 1.88 0.17 19.47
CA LEU A 222 0.69 0.43 20.29
C LEU A 222 -0.45 -0.52 19.98
N VAL A 223 -0.71 -0.85 18.71
CA VAL A 223 -1.75 -1.84 18.33
C VAL A 223 -1.48 -3.18 19.01
N PHE A 224 -0.25 -3.70 18.91
CA PHE A 224 0.09 -4.97 19.53
C PHE A 224 0.08 -4.90 21.07
N TYR A 225 0.53 -3.78 21.64
CA TYR A 225 0.48 -3.57 23.09
C TYR A 225 -0.95 -3.57 23.61
N CYS A 226 -1.86 -2.84 22.96
CA CYS A 226 -3.28 -2.77 23.36
C CYS A 226 -3.96 -4.13 23.20
N PHE A 227 -3.71 -4.84 22.10
CA PHE A 227 -4.19 -6.20 21.88
C PHE A 227 -3.76 -7.16 22.99
N SER A 228 -2.48 -7.13 23.40
CA SER A 228 -1.98 -7.97 24.49
C SER A 228 -2.60 -7.66 25.86
N SER A 229 -3.18 -6.46 26.02
CA SER A 229 -3.77 -5.97 27.26
C SER A 229 -5.30 -6.09 27.29
N MET A 230 -5.94 -6.63 26.23
CA MET A 230 -7.39 -6.69 26.12
C MET A 230 -8.02 -7.76 27.04
N PRO A 231 -9.22 -7.48 27.61
CA PRO A 231 -9.92 -8.41 28.48
C PRO A 231 -10.36 -9.68 27.73
N ALA A 232 -10.47 -10.80 28.46
CA ALA A 232 -10.78 -12.12 27.94
C ALA A 232 -12.04 -12.18 27.03
N ALA A 233 -12.97 -11.24 27.19
CA ALA A 233 -14.18 -11.13 26.39
C ALA A 233 -13.92 -10.87 24.90
N VAL A 234 -12.83 -10.19 24.53
CA VAL A 234 -12.47 -9.94 23.12
C VAL A 234 -12.12 -11.25 22.40
N TYR A 235 -11.56 -12.24 23.11
CA TYR A 235 -11.22 -13.55 22.57
C TYR A 235 -12.42 -14.50 22.46
N LYS A 236 -13.61 -14.10 22.92
CA LYS A 236 -14.82 -14.88 22.66
C LYS A 236 -15.20 -14.72 21.19
N THR A 237 -15.10 -15.82 20.45
CA THR A 237 -15.64 -15.92 19.10
C THR A 237 -17.16 -15.91 19.15
N GLU A 238 -17.77 -15.29 18.14
CA GLU A 238 -19.22 -15.32 17.97
C GLU A 238 -19.70 -16.78 17.78
N GLN A 239 -20.81 -17.15 18.43
CA GLN A 239 -21.33 -18.52 18.45
C GLN A 239 -21.65 -19.08 17.06
N TRP A 240 -21.91 -18.22 16.08
CA TRP A 240 -22.23 -18.63 14.72
C TRP A 240 -21.01 -19.16 13.94
N CYS A 241 -19.78 -18.80 14.33
CA CYS A 241 -18.56 -19.34 13.74
C CYS A 241 -18.41 -20.86 13.99
N HIS A 242 -19.03 -21.40 15.04
CA HIS A 242 -19.06 -22.85 15.30
C HIS A 242 -19.91 -23.64 14.30
N PHE A 243 -20.74 -22.99 13.49
CA PHE A 243 -21.56 -23.68 12.48
C PHE A 243 -20.83 -23.93 11.16
N PHE A 244 -19.63 -23.36 10.97
CA PHE A 244 -18.82 -23.62 9.79
C PHE A 244 -17.83 -24.74 10.03
N PRO A 245 -17.69 -25.72 9.10
CA PRO A 245 -16.73 -26.80 9.26
C PRO A 245 -15.31 -26.23 9.27
N HIS A 246 -14.64 -26.38 10.41
CA HIS A 246 -13.22 -26.11 10.54
C HIS A 246 -12.47 -27.28 9.87
N PHE A 247 -11.72 -27.01 8.81
CA PHE A 247 -10.78 -28.00 8.27
C PHE A 247 -9.57 -28.04 9.19
N ALA A 248 -9.61 -28.95 10.18
CA ALA A 248 -8.50 -29.30 11.05
C ALA A 248 -7.49 -30.20 10.31
#